data_AF-A0A7W3J221-F1
#
_entry.id   AF-A0A7W3J221-F1
#
_cell.length_a   1.000
_cell.length_b   1.000
_cell.length_c   1.000
_cell.angle_alpha   90.00
_cell.angle_beta   90.00
_cell.angle_gamma   90.00
#
_symmetry.space_group_name_H-M   'P 1'
#
loop_
_entity.id
_entity.type
_entity.pdbx_description
1 polymer ?
#
loop_
_entity_poly.entity_id
_entity_poly.type
_entity_poly.pdbx_seq_one_letter_code
_entity_poly.pdbx_strand_id
1 'polypeptide(L)'
;MHTPALEHLVGAYFHQDWYTEHEDEWLTLRDFLEGEPHLAPLLPGEIKQLLIAMPSEADIEAHLSALGSCYTVDPGTTYRDWLVEVAARTEEYLVHG
;
A
#
# COMPACT_ATOMS: atom_id res chain seq x y z
N MET A 1 -11.15 8.61 7.74
CA MET A 1 -9.75 9.02 7.53
C MET A 1 -9.62 9.39 6.06
N HIS A 2 -8.83 10.40 5.71
CA HIS A 2 -8.60 10.75 4.30
C HIS A 2 -7.22 10.24 3.91
N THR A 3 -7.14 9.28 3.00
CA THR A 3 -5.90 8.59 2.60
C THR A 3 -5.82 8.46 1.08
N PRO A 4 -5.73 9.58 0.34
CA PRO A 4 -5.75 9.55 -1.13
C PRO A 4 -4.60 8.75 -1.75
N ALA A 5 -3.40 8.75 -1.16
CA ALA A 5 -2.29 7.96 -1.70
C ALA A 5 -2.50 6.46 -1.49
N LEU A 6 -2.94 6.05 -0.30
CA LEU A 6 -3.24 4.65 -0.02
C LEU A 6 -4.43 4.15 -0.84
N GLU A 7 -5.51 4.94 -0.93
CA GLU A 7 -6.69 4.63 -1.74
C GLU A 7 -6.30 4.42 -3.20
N HIS A 8 -5.45 5.29 -3.75
CA HIS A 8 -4.99 5.15 -5.13
C HIS A 8 -4.08 3.93 -5.32
N LEU A 9 -3.10 3.73 -4.43
CA LEU A 9 -2.22 2.56 -4.46
C LEU A 9 -3.03 1.26 -4.49
N VAL A 10 -3.94 1.07 -3.53
CA VAL A 10 -4.61 -0.22 -3.39
C VAL A 10 -5.79 -0.38 -4.36
N GLY A 11 -6.46 0.70 -4.72
CA GLY A 11 -7.61 0.66 -5.62
C GLY A 11 -7.24 0.62 -7.11
N ALA A 12 -6.15 1.26 -7.53
CA ALA A 12 -5.77 1.34 -8.94
C ALA A 12 -4.52 0.56 -9.32
N TYR A 13 -3.58 0.29 -8.41
CA TYR A 13 -2.38 -0.50 -8.71
C TYR A 13 -2.50 -1.93 -8.19
N PHE A 14 -3.07 -2.14 -7.00
CA PHE A 14 -3.42 -3.49 -6.49
C PHE A 14 -4.84 -3.93 -6.88
N HIS A 15 -5.27 -3.65 -8.10
CA HIS A 15 -6.55 -4.13 -8.67
C HIS A 15 -6.48 -5.62 -9.04
N GLN A 16 -7.60 -6.21 -9.48
CA GLN A 16 -7.73 -7.67 -9.73
C GLN A 16 -6.65 -8.32 -10.60
N ASP A 17 -6.02 -7.57 -11.52
CA ASP A 17 -5.05 -8.09 -12.49
C ASP A 17 -3.61 -7.69 -12.15
N TRP A 18 -3.39 -7.08 -10.97
CA TRP A 18 -2.09 -6.55 -10.54
C TRP A 18 -0.94 -7.55 -10.72
N TYR A 19 -1.17 -8.83 -10.37
CA TYR A 19 -0.16 -9.89 -10.46
C TYR A 19 0.16 -10.33 -11.90
N THR A 20 -0.75 -10.05 -12.85
CA THR A 20 -0.52 -10.33 -14.27
C THR A 20 0.26 -9.20 -14.93
N GLU A 21 0.05 -7.96 -14.46
CA GLU A 21 0.78 -6.78 -14.92
C GLU A 21 2.19 -6.69 -14.30
N HIS A 22 2.28 -7.04 -13.02
CA HIS A 22 3.49 -6.98 -12.21
C HIS A 22 3.72 -8.33 -11.53
N GLU A 23 4.93 -8.89 -11.68
CA GLU A 23 5.29 -10.20 -11.14
C GLU A 23 5.25 -10.26 -9.60
N ASP A 24 5.41 -9.11 -8.94
CA ASP A 24 5.39 -9.00 -7.47
C ASP A 24 4.85 -7.65 -6.97
N GLU A 25 4.53 -7.61 -5.68
CA GLU A 25 3.92 -6.46 -5.01
C GLU A 25 4.86 -5.24 -4.92
N TRP A 26 6.17 -5.46 -5.00
CA TRP A 26 7.17 -4.40 -4.92
C TRP A 26 7.39 -3.72 -6.26
N LEU A 27 7.25 -4.45 -7.37
CA LEU A 27 7.16 -3.87 -8.71
C LEU A 27 5.89 -3.05 -8.86
N THR A 28 4.76 -3.55 -8.32
CA THR A 28 3.50 -2.79 -8.27
C THR A 28 3.64 -1.49 -7.47
N LEU A 29 4.27 -1.56 -6.30
CA LEU A 29 4.58 -0.36 -5.50
C LEU A 29 5.49 0.60 -6.28
N ARG A 30 6.53 0.10 -6.97
CA ARG A 30 7.43 0.95 -7.74
C ARG A 30 6.70 1.69 -8.87
N ASP A 31 5.82 1.02 -9.58
CA ASP A 31 5.02 1.65 -10.64
C ASP A 31 4.17 2.81 -10.09
N PHE A 32 3.54 2.62 -8.92
CA PHE A 32 2.86 3.71 -8.22
C PHE A 32 3.81 4.87 -7.85
N LEU A 33 5.01 4.57 -7.33
CA LEU A 33 5.96 5.61 -6.91
C LEU A 33 6.51 6.43 -8.09
N GLU A 34 6.67 5.80 -9.25
CA GLU A 34 7.11 6.45 -10.50
C GLU A 34 5.96 7.22 -11.17
N GLY A 35 4.77 6.63 -11.22
CA GLY A 35 3.58 7.19 -11.86
C GLY A 35 2.91 8.31 -11.07
N GLU A 36 2.98 8.26 -9.73
CA GLU A 36 2.26 9.16 -8.83
C GLU A 36 3.20 10.01 -7.94
N PRO A 37 4.13 10.82 -8.49
CA PRO A 37 5.10 11.58 -7.70
C PRO A 37 4.48 12.62 -6.76
N HIS A 38 3.19 12.95 -6.97
CA HIS A 38 2.43 13.86 -6.11
C HIS A 38 1.72 13.16 -4.94
N LEU A 39 1.48 11.85 -5.04
CA LEU A 39 0.86 11.04 -3.98
C LEU A 39 1.89 10.26 -3.18
N ALA A 40 2.97 9.79 -3.81
CA ALA A 40 4.02 9.02 -3.18
C ALA A 40 4.54 9.63 -1.85
N PRO A 41 4.77 10.96 -1.73
CA PRO A 41 5.21 11.56 -0.46
C PRO A 41 4.19 11.49 0.69
N LEU A 42 2.91 11.26 0.40
CA LEU A 42 1.85 11.19 1.41
C LEU A 42 1.71 9.80 2.01
N LEU A 43 2.04 8.77 1.23
CA LEU A 43 1.76 7.37 1.54
C LEU A 43 2.30 6.90 2.90
N PRO A 44 3.56 7.17 3.31
CA PRO A 44 4.06 6.73 4.62
C PRO A 44 3.27 7.33 5.79
N GLY A 45 2.88 8.60 5.67
CA GLY A 45 2.09 9.30 6.68
C GLY A 45 0.67 8.74 6.80
N GLU A 46 0.03 8.43 5.68
CA GLU A 46 -1.29 7.81 5.63
C GLU A 46 -1.29 6.40 6.23
N ILE A 47 -0.29 5.58 5.88
CA ILE A 47 -0.12 4.24 6.45
C ILE A 47 0.05 4.32 7.97
N LYS A 48 0.89 5.22 8.47
CA LYS A 48 1.07 5.41 9.91
C LYS A 48 -0.24 5.76 10.62
N GLN A 49 -1.06 6.64 10.03
CA GLN A 49 -2.36 6.99 10.60
C GLN A 49 -3.32 5.81 10.61
N LEU A 50 -3.36 5.03 9.52
CA LEU A 50 -4.16 3.82 9.44
C LEU A 50 -3.79 2.81 10.53
N LEU A 51 -2.49 2.52 10.67
CA LEU A 51 -2.00 1.54 11.64
C LEU A 51 -2.26 1.93 13.10
N ILE A 52 -2.41 3.23 13.38
CA ILE A 52 -2.85 3.76 14.69
C ILE A 52 -4.36 3.61 14.85
N ALA A 53 -5.14 3.87 13.80
CA ALA A 53 -6.60 3.83 13.84
C ALA A 53 -7.17 2.40 13.87
N MET A 54 -6.44 1.42 13.32
CA MET A 54 -6.88 0.03 13.15
C MET A 54 -5.94 -0.90 13.92
N PRO A 55 -6.32 -1.35 15.13
CA PRO A 55 -5.44 -2.16 15.97
C PRO A 55 -5.40 -3.63 15.58
N SER A 56 -6.37 -4.15 14.81
CA SER A 56 -6.45 -5.56 14.43
C SER A 56 -6.20 -5.79 12.95
N GLU A 57 -5.67 -6.97 12.61
CA GLU A 57 -5.44 -7.36 11.21
C GLU A 57 -6.75 -7.44 10.40
N ALA A 58 -7.84 -7.89 11.03
CA ALA A 58 -9.14 -7.97 10.40
C ALA A 58 -9.70 -6.58 10.03
N ASP A 59 -9.47 -5.57 10.89
CA ASP A 59 -9.88 -4.20 10.59
C ASP A 59 -9.07 -3.60 9.43
N ILE A 60 -7.76 -3.89 9.39
CA ILE A 60 -6.88 -3.47 8.30
C ILE A 60 -7.32 -4.12 6.99
N GLU A 61 -7.49 -5.44 6.97
CA GLU A 61 -7.93 -6.19 5.78
C GLU A 61 -9.28 -5.66 5.25
N ALA A 62 -10.27 -5.53 6.13
CA ALA A 62 -11.58 -5.03 5.76
C ALA A 62 -11.51 -3.60 5.19
N HIS A 63 -10.63 -2.75 5.75
CA HIS A 63 -10.44 -1.40 5.25
C HIS A 63 -9.77 -1.38 3.87
N LEU A 64 -8.68 -2.13 3.66
CA LEU A 64 -8.00 -2.22 2.37
C LEU A 64 -8.93 -2.77 1.29
N SER A 65 -9.72 -3.80 1.62
CA SER A 65 -10.75 -4.34 0.71
C SER A 65 -11.81 -3.29 0.38
N ALA A 66 -12.26 -2.49 1.35
CA ALA A 66 -13.20 -1.40 1.11
C ALA A 66 -12.65 -0.27 0.23
N LEU A 67 -11.32 -0.12 0.17
CA LEU A 67 -10.63 0.80 -0.76
C LEU A 67 -10.41 0.17 -2.16
N GLY A 68 -10.82 -1.08 -2.39
CA GLY A 68 -10.70 -1.76 -3.67
C GLY A 68 -9.47 -2.67 -3.81
N SER A 69 -8.69 -2.87 -2.74
CA SER A 69 -7.53 -3.77 -2.77
C SER A 69 -7.92 -5.19 -3.15
N CYS A 70 -7.23 -5.74 -4.14
CA CYS A 70 -7.22 -7.17 -4.46
C CYS A 70 -5.93 -7.86 -4.00
N TYR A 71 -5.02 -7.15 -3.33
CA TYR A 71 -3.82 -7.73 -2.75
C TYR A 71 -4.13 -8.52 -1.48
N THR A 72 -3.51 -9.69 -1.36
CA THR A 72 -3.53 -10.54 -0.16
C THR A 72 -2.10 -10.84 0.25
N VAL A 73 -1.78 -10.67 1.53
CA VAL A 73 -0.45 -10.96 2.05
C VAL A 73 -0.12 -12.45 2.02
N ASP A 74 1.17 -12.77 1.91
CA ASP A 74 1.68 -14.14 1.91
C ASP A 74 1.41 -14.88 3.23
N PRO A 75 1.22 -16.21 3.20
CA PRO A 75 1.09 -17.02 4.41
C PRO A 75 2.24 -16.79 5.39
N GLY A 76 1.93 -16.43 6.63
CA GLY A 76 2.93 -16.16 7.67
C GLY A 76 3.34 -14.69 7.78
N THR A 77 2.78 -13.81 6.95
CA THR A 77 2.90 -12.36 7.06
C THR A 77 1.55 -11.72 7.42
N THR A 78 1.55 -10.44 7.75
CA THR A 78 0.35 -9.69 8.12
C THR A 78 0.20 -8.43 7.25
N TYR A 79 -1.02 -7.90 7.11
CA TYR A 79 -1.22 -6.64 6.38
C TYR A 79 -0.49 -5.50 7.08
N ARG A 80 -0.40 -5.53 8.40
CA ARG A 80 0.41 -4.57 9.15
C ARG A 80 1.88 -4.62 8.78
N ASP A 81 2.48 -5.81 8.74
CA ASP A 81 3.89 -5.95 8.37
C ASP A 81 4.14 -5.48 6.93
N TRP A 82 3.25 -5.86 6.02
CA TRP A 82 3.31 -5.40 4.63
C TRP A 82 3.17 -3.87 4.51
N LEU A 83 2.22 -3.25 5.20
CA LEU A 83 2.05 -1.79 5.19
C LEU A 83 3.27 -1.07 5.78
N VAL A 84 3.86 -1.60 6.87
CA VAL A 84 5.10 -1.04 7.43
C VAL A 84 6.23 -1.09 6.40
N GLU A 85 6.37 -2.19 5.67
CA GLU A 85 7.37 -2.34 4.62
C GLU A 85 7.11 -1.41 3.42
N VAL A 86 5.85 -1.25 3.00
CA VAL A 86 5.44 -0.28 1.96
C VAL A 86 5.86 1.13 2.36
N ALA A 87 5.60 1.54 3.61
CA ALA A 87 6.00 2.86 4.11
C ALA A 87 7.53 3.02 4.09
N ALA A 88 8.28 2.03 4.58
CA ALA A 88 9.73 2.07 4.63
C ALA A 88 10.36 2.16 3.22
N ARG A 89 9.89 1.35 2.27
CA ARG A 89 10.37 1.37 0.88
C ARG A 89 10.02 2.67 0.16
N THR A 90 8.86 3.23 0.45
CA THR A 90 8.46 4.54 -0.09
C THR A 90 9.39 5.63 0.43
N GLU A 91 9.69 5.64 1.74
CA GLU A 91 10.64 6.60 2.31
C GLU A 91 12.04 6.45 1.71
N GLU A 92 12.52 5.23 1.52
CA GLU A 92 13.81 4.95 0.87
C GLU A 92 13.84 5.47 -0.58
N TYR A 93 12.78 5.18 -1.35
CA TYR A 93 12.63 5.66 -2.73
C TYR A 93 12.64 7.18 -2.79
N LEU A 94 11.93 7.89 -1.90
CA LEU A 94 11.88 9.35 -1.92
C LEU A 94 13.22 10.03 -1.58
N VAL A 95 14.16 9.30 -0.96
CA VAL A 95 15.49 9.81 -0.63
C VAL A 95 16.52 9.50 -1.74
N HIS A 96 16.32 8.43 -2.49
CA HIS A 96 17.33 7.88 -3.41
C HIS A 96 16.90 7.71 -4.87
N GLY A 97 15.59 7.76 -5.17
CA GLY A 97 15.01 7.75 -6.51
C GLY A 97 15.01 9.13 -7.15
#